data_AF-A0A7S4BJB5-F1
#
_entry.id   AF-A0A7S4BJB5-F1
#
_cell.length_a   1.000
_cell.length_b   1.000
_cell.length_c   1.000
_cell.angle_alpha   90.00
_cell.angle_beta   90.00
_cell.angle_gamma   90.00
#
_symmetry.space_group_name_H-M   'P 1'
#
loop_
_entity.id
_entity.type
_entity.pdbx_description
1 polymer ?
#
loop_
_entity_poly.entity_id
_entity_poly.type
_entity_poly.pdbx_seq_one_letter_code
_entity_poly.pdbx_strand_id
1 'polypeptide(L)'
;ACAVLITMREFHTSHECELSCAEFWALRLDEGFDKHIAQYDGQVFNMVWIDHFDDPANGEKMVKRRVRLTFKENPVPKALRGMLKDPDFAFHVDAKWYHKLYDEPHAMVYSLQLPVFSDRALRASLSCRRRA
;
A
#
# COMPACT_ATOMS: atom_id res chain seq x y z
N ALA A 1 -29.01 -10.63 -13.96
CA ALA A 1 -28.06 -9.81 -13.19
C ALA A 1 -27.21 -10.75 -12.33
N CYS A 2 -25.98 -11.04 -12.76
CA CYS A 2 -25.07 -11.89 -11.99
C CYS A 2 -24.35 -10.98 -10.99
N ALA A 3 -24.77 -11.01 -9.73
CA ALA A 3 -24.06 -10.32 -8.66
C ALA A 3 -22.72 -11.04 -8.45
N VAL A 4 -21.63 -10.44 -8.94
CA VAL A 4 -20.28 -10.90 -8.63
C VAL A 4 -20.06 -10.62 -7.13
N LEU A 5 -20.17 -11.67 -6.32
CA LEU A 5 -19.76 -11.65 -4.92
C LEU A 5 -18.26 -11.36 -4.85
N ILE A 6 -17.91 -10.10 -4.60
CA ILE A 6 -16.56 -9.70 -4.24
C ILE A 6 -16.28 -10.32 -2.87
N THR A 7 -15.61 -11.47 -2.86
CA THR A 7 -15.13 -12.08 -1.63
C THR A 7 -13.89 -11.31 -1.18
N MET A 8 -14.11 -10.32 -0.31
CA MET A 8 -13.03 -9.61 0.39
C MET A 8 -12.36 -10.60 1.33
N ARG A 9 -11.14 -11.04 1.01
CA ARG A 9 -10.33 -11.85 1.93
C ARG A 9 -9.41 -10.89 2.68
N GLU A 10 -9.70 -10.69 3.95
CA GLU A 10 -8.85 -9.90 4.84
C GLU A 10 -7.77 -10.79 5.45
N PHE A 11 -6.51 -10.36 5.35
CA PHE A 11 -5.38 -11.02 5.96
C PHE A 11 -4.74 -10.06 6.94
N HIS A 12 -4.54 -10.50 8.17
CA HIS A 12 -3.93 -9.71 9.22
C HIS A 12 -2.53 -10.26 9.51
N THR A 13 -1.52 -9.41 9.42
CA THR A 13 -0.16 -9.68 9.89
C THR A 13 0.28 -8.57 10.83
N SER A 14 1.15 -8.90 11.77
CA SER A 14 1.73 -7.95 12.73
C SER A 14 3.23 -8.20 12.80
N HIS A 15 4.01 -7.14 12.69
CA HIS A 15 5.47 -7.18 12.79
C HIS A 15 5.91 -6.12 13.81
N GLU A 16 6.69 -6.55 14.80
CA GLU A 16 7.32 -5.62 15.74
C GLU A 16 8.51 -4.96 15.06
N CYS A 17 8.61 -3.63 15.23
CA CYS A 17 9.62 -2.79 14.62
C CYS A 17 10.29 -1.97 15.71
N GLU A 18 11.61 -2.11 15.85
CA GLU A 18 12.43 -1.35 16.82
C GLU A 18 12.74 0.06 16.30
N LEU A 19 11.73 0.79 15.82
CA LEU A 19 11.86 2.18 15.38
C LEU A 19 10.99 3.09 16.24
N SER A 20 11.52 4.26 16.57
CA SER A 20 10.71 5.35 17.10
C SER A 20 9.73 5.88 16.04
N CYS A 21 8.66 6.57 16.47
CA CYS A 21 7.70 7.19 15.56
C CYS A 21 8.39 8.15 14.57
N ALA A 22 9.41 8.88 15.03
CA ALA A 22 10.16 9.83 14.21
C ALA A 22 11.01 9.12 13.15
N GLU A 23 11.70 8.05 13.50
CA GLU A 23 12.49 7.25 12.56
C GLU A 23 11.59 6.57 11.53
N PHE A 24 10.47 5.97 11.98
CA PHE A 24 9.51 5.37 11.07
C PHE A 24 8.93 6.41 10.09
N TRP A 25 8.53 7.58 10.59
CA TRP A 25 8.03 8.67 9.77
C TRP A 25 9.05 9.11 8.71
N ALA A 26 10.31 9.34 9.12
CA ALA A 26 11.37 9.71 8.21
C ALA A 26 11.62 8.62 7.15
N LEU A 27 11.68 7.35 7.57
CA LEU A 27 11.90 6.22 6.68
C LEU A 27 10.78 6.05 5.65
N ARG A 28 9.52 6.30 6.03
CA ARG A 28 8.37 6.22 5.09
C ARG A 28 8.24 7.43 4.17
N LEU A 29 8.87 8.55 4.51
CA LEU A 29 8.97 9.71 3.61
C LEU A 29 10.18 9.63 2.67
N ASP A 30 11.15 8.77 2.97
CA ASP A 30 12.30 8.55 2.10
C ASP A 30 11.93 7.69 0.89
N GLU A 31 11.76 8.34 -0.26
CA GLU A 31 11.55 7.63 -1.53
C GLU A 31 12.74 6.73 -1.91
N GLY A 32 13.96 7.06 -1.49
CA GLY A 32 15.15 6.27 -1.76
C GLY A 32 15.06 4.90 -1.10
N PHE A 33 14.58 4.86 0.14
CA PHE A 33 14.31 3.61 0.85
C PHE A 33 13.23 2.78 0.13
N ASP A 34 12.11 3.39 -0.25
CA ASP A 34 11.04 2.66 -0.97
C ASP A 34 11.50 2.15 -2.36
N LYS A 35 12.31 2.92 -3.08
CA LYS A 35 12.92 2.50 -4.35
C LYS A 35 13.88 1.33 -4.14
N HIS A 36 14.65 1.34 -3.06
CA HIS A 36 15.56 0.25 -2.70
C HIS A 36 14.81 -1.06 -2.42
N ILE A 37 13.75 -1.01 -1.59
CA ILE A 37 12.91 -2.18 -1.28
C ILE A 37 12.23 -2.71 -2.55
N ALA A 38 11.62 -1.82 -3.35
CA ALA A 38 10.99 -2.23 -4.59
C ALA A 38 11.99 -2.90 -5.55
N GLN A 39 13.21 -2.36 -5.66
CA GLN A 39 14.25 -2.96 -6.48
C GLN A 39 14.66 -4.35 -5.98
N TYR A 40 14.78 -4.53 -4.67
CA TYR A 40 15.07 -5.83 -4.04
C TYR A 40 13.99 -6.87 -4.39
N ASP A 41 12.72 -6.47 -4.39
CA ASP A 41 11.58 -7.32 -4.75
C ASP A 41 11.35 -7.48 -6.27
N GLY A 42 12.28 -6.99 -7.11
CA GLY A 42 12.15 -7.08 -8.57
C GLY A 42 11.06 -6.18 -9.16
N GLN A 43 10.69 -5.13 -8.45
CA GLN A 43 9.66 -4.16 -8.80
C GLN A 43 10.28 -2.80 -9.17
N VAL A 44 9.45 -1.95 -9.75
CA VAL A 44 9.74 -0.54 -10.04
C VAL A 44 8.76 0.30 -9.25
N PHE A 45 9.30 1.15 -8.39
CA PHE A 45 8.53 2.10 -7.58
C PHE A 45 8.26 3.39 -8.34
N ASN A 46 7.00 3.83 -8.34
CA ASN A 46 6.62 5.15 -8.83
C ASN A 46 5.68 5.82 -7.82
N MET A 47 6.03 7.03 -7.37
CA MET A 47 5.12 7.87 -6.59
C MET A 47 4.01 8.38 -7.49
N VAL A 48 2.74 8.19 -7.12
CA VAL A 48 1.60 8.76 -7.86
C VAL A 48 1.22 10.09 -7.23
N TRP A 49 1.05 10.11 -5.91
CA TRP A 49 0.83 11.33 -5.14
C TRP A 49 1.17 11.10 -3.67
N ILE A 50 1.50 12.19 -2.98
CA ILE A 50 1.69 12.24 -1.54
C ILE A 50 1.10 13.56 -1.02
N ASP A 51 0.29 13.46 0.02
CA ASP A 51 -0.37 14.60 0.63
C ASP A 51 -0.16 14.60 2.14
N HIS A 52 0.02 15.80 2.68
CA HIS A 52 0.16 16.05 4.11
C HIS A 52 -1.10 16.74 4.63
N PHE A 53 -1.62 16.26 5.75
CA PHE A 53 -2.82 16.79 6.38
C PHE A 53 -2.63 16.88 7.89
N ASP A 54 -3.39 17.76 8.53
CA ASP A 54 -3.64 17.68 9.96
C ASP A 54 -4.94 16.90 10.17
N ASP A 55 -4.93 15.93 11.07
CA ASP A 55 -6.13 15.18 11.42
C ASP A 55 -7.06 16.10 12.23
N PRO A 56 -8.27 16.40 11.73
CA PRO A 56 -9.17 17.35 12.39
C PRO A 56 -9.64 16.89 13.78
N ALA A 57 -9.52 15.61 14.11
CA ALA A 57 -9.96 15.08 15.41
C ALA A 57 -8.96 15.33 16.55
N ASN A 58 -7.66 15.31 16.26
CA ASN A 58 -6.61 15.39 17.28
C ASN A 58 -5.50 16.41 16.96
N GLY A 59 -5.56 17.08 15.80
CA GLY A 59 -4.56 18.04 15.33
C GLY A 59 -3.21 17.41 14.94
N GLU A 60 -3.13 16.09 14.86
CA GLU A 60 -1.89 15.38 14.56
C GLU A 60 -1.60 15.37 13.06
N LYS A 61 -0.32 15.53 12.70
CA LYS A 61 0.09 15.45 11.30
C LYS A 61 -0.05 14.03 10.78
N MET A 62 -0.68 13.87 9.62
CA MET A 62 -0.80 12.62 8.90
C MET A 62 -0.33 12.77 7.45
N VAL A 63 0.12 11.68 6.88
CA VAL A 63 0.40 11.55 5.45
C VAL A 63 -0.58 10.56 4.85
N LYS A 64 -1.07 10.88 3.66
CA LYS A 64 -1.63 9.89 2.75
C LYS A 64 -0.76 9.83 1.51
N ARG A 65 -0.64 8.64 0.95
CA ARG A 65 0.20 8.41 -0.21
C ARG A 65 -0.39 7.35 -1.11
N ARG A 66 -0.25 7.53 -2.42
CA ARG A 66 -0.44 6.46 -3.40
C ARG A 66 0.83 6.23 -4.20
N VAL A 67 1.20 4.96 -4.33
CA VAL A 67 2.32 4.52 -5.16
C VAL A 67 1.87 3.46 -6.15
N ARG A 68 2.55 3.40 -7.30
CA ARG A 68 2.38 2.36 -8.31
C ARG A 68 3.63 1.49 -8.31
N LEU A 69 3.45 0.20 -8.05
CA LEU A 69 4.51 -0.82 -8.07
C LEU A 69 4.33 -1.69 -9.32
N THR A 70 5.32 -1.68 -10.21
CA THR A 70 5.29 -2.47 -11.45
C THR A 70 6.33 -3.56 -11.39
N PHE A 71 5.96 -4.80 -11.71
CA PHE A 71 6.95 -5.89 -11.76
C PHE A 71 7.78 -5.79 -13.03
N LYS A 72 9.10 -6.01 -12.91
CA LYS A 72 10.00 -6.05 -14.06
C LYS A 72 9.64 -7.18 -15.02
N GLU A 73 9.22 -8.32 -14.47
CA GLU A 73 8.66 -9.43 -15.24
C GLU A 73 7.17 -9.57 -14.94
N ASN A 74 6.33 -9.51 -15.98
CA ASN A 74 4.89 -9.67 -15.81
C ASN A 74 4.58 -11.13 -15.40
N PRO A 75 4.13 -11.38 -14.16
CA PRO A 75 3.88 -12.73 -13.65
C PRO A 75 2.66 -13.38 -14.30
N VAL A 76 1.86 -12.61 -15.05
CA VAL A 76 0.69 -13.11 -15.75
C VAL A 76 1.12 -13.82 -17.03
N PRO A 77 0.76 -15.10 -17.21
CA PRO A 77 1.01 -15.84 -18.44
C PRO A 77 0.50 -15.07 -19.67
N LYS A 78 1.25 -15.11 -20.78
CA LYS A 78 0.91 -14.36 -22.02
C LYS A 78 -0.54 -14.56 -22.45
N ALA A 79 -1.07 -15.78 -22.33
CA ALA A 79 -2.44 -16.13 -22.70
C ALA A 79 -3.52 -15.35 -21.92
N LEU A 80 -3.21 -14.87 -20.70
CA LEU A 80 -4.15 -14.16 -19.82
C LEU A 80 -3.96 -12.64 -19.84
N ARG A 81 -2.92 -12.13 -20.51
CA ARG A 81 -2.60 -10.68 -20.51
C ARG A 81 -3.68 -9.84 -21.17
N GLY A 82 -4.37 -10.37 -22.19
CA GLY A 82 -5.47 -9.66 -22.86
C GLY A 82 -6.70 -9.40 -21.98
N MET A 83 -6.75 -9.99 -20.78
CA MET A 83 -7.83 -9.78 -19.81
C MET A 83 -7.51 -8.67 -18.78
N LEU A 84 -6.28 -8.18 -18.73
CA LEU A 84 -5.87 -7.10 -17.83
C LEU A 84 -6.36 -5.74 -18.37
N LYS A 85 -6.82 -4.86 -17.48
CA LYS A 85 -7.21 -3.50 -17.86
C LYS A 85 -6.02 -2.60 -18.19
N ASP A 86 -4.87 -2.86 -17.57
CA ASP A 86 -3.62 -2.13 -17.80
C ASP A 86 -2.64 -3.01 -18.60
N PRO A 87 -1.82 -2.40 -19.49
CA PRO A 87 -0.81 -3.13 -20.26
C PRO A 87 0.29 -3.73 -19.37
N ASP A 88 0.52 -3.11 -18.21
CA ASP A 88 1.49 -3.56 -17.21
C ASP A 88 0.77 -4.19 -16.01
N PHE A 89 1.35 -5.25 -15.47
CA PHE A 89 0.92 -5.79 -14.18
C PHE A 89 1.47 -4.89 -13.06
N ALA A 90 0.62 -3.98 -12.58
CA ALA A 90 0.99 -3.00 -11.57
C ALA A 90 0.00 -2.98 -10.40
N PHE A 91 0.54 -2.92 -9.18
CA PHE A 91 -0.24 -2.65 -7.98
C PHE A 91 -0.33 -1.16 -7.72
N HIS A 92 -1.50 -0.71 -7.27
CA HIS A 92 -1.61 0.60 -6.63
C HIS A 92 -1.72 0.39 -5.13
N VAL A 93 -0.82 1.01 -4.37
CA VAL A 93 -0.81 0.95 -2.90
C VAL A 93 -1.18 2.32 -2.38
N ASP A 94 -2.29 2.40 -1.67
CA ASP A 94 -2.64 3.55 -0.85
C ASP A 94 -2.13 3.31 0.56
N ALA A 95 -1.52 4.31 1.18
CA ALA A 95 -1.04 4.24 2.55
C ALA A 95 -1.43 5.50 3.32
N LYS A 96 -1.70 5.34 4.62
CA LYS A 96 -1.95 6.41 5.58
C LYS A 96 -1.17 6.11 6.86
N TRP A 97 -0.48 7.10 7.39
CA TRP A 97 0.18 7.01 8.71
C TRP A 97 0.28 8.39 9.36
N TYR A 98 0.50 8.40 10.67
CA TYR A 98 0.58 9.59 11.50
C TYR A 98 2.03 9.90 11.87
N HIS A 99 2.32 11.14 12.26
CA HIS A 99 3.69 11.54 12.57
C HIS A 99 4.14 11.05 13.95
N LYS A 100 3.33 11.26 14.98
CA LYS A 100 3.69 10.92 16.37
C LYS A 100 2.84 9.81 16.97
N LEU A 101 1.65 9.54 16.43
CA LEU A 101 0.70 8.54 16.96
C LEU A 101 0.85 7.21 16.21
N TYR A 102 1.13 6.13 16.93
CA TYR A 102 1.36 4.77 16.37
C TYR A 102 0.71 3.68 17.25
N ASP A 103 -0.34 4.04 17.96
CA ASP A 103 -1.18 3.13 18.73
C ASP A 103 -2.21 2.43 17.83
N GLU A 104 -3.07 1.61 18.42
CA GLU A 104 -4.07 0.83 17.68
C GLU A 104 -5.04 1.71 16.85
N PRO A 105 -5.56 2.84 17.36
CA PRO A 105 -6.37 3.77 16.56
C PRO A 105 -5.61 4.50 15.45
N HIS A 106 -4.30 4.73 15.62
CA HIS A 106 -3.47 5.52 14.70
C HIS A 106 -2.42 4.66 13.96
N ALA A 107 -2.73 3.38 13.76
CA ALA A 107 -1.91 2.46 13.00
C ALA A 107 -1.58 3.00 11.59
N MET A 108 -0.41 2.63 11.06
CA MET A 108 -0.20 2.76 9.63
C MET A 108 -1.13 1.78 8.93
N VAL A 109 -1.96 2.27 8.02
CA VAL A 109 -2.85 1.44 7.21
C VAL A 109 -2.45 1.58 5.76
N TYR A 110 -2.40 0.46 5.05
CA TYR A 110 -2.31 0.47 3.60
C TYR A 110 -3.35 -0.43 2.97
N SER A 111 -3.81 -0.03 1.79
CA SER A 111 -4.68 -0.82 0.94
C SER A 111 -4.04 -1.01 -0.43
N LEU A 112 -4.17 -2.22 -0.94
CA LEU A 112 -3.67 -2.63 -2.22
C LEU A 112 -4.85 -2.77 -3.18
N GLN A 113 -4.78 -2.06 -4.29
CA GLN A 113 -5.61 -2.32 -5.46
C GLN A 113 -4.82 -3.20 -6.42
N LEU A 114 -5.32 -4.43 -6.61
CA LEU A 114 -4.74 -5.40 -7.53
C LEU A 114 -4.99 -4.96 -8.99
N PRO A 115 -4.05 -5.24 -9.92
CA PRO A 115 -4.31 -5.19 -11.36
C PRO A 115 -5.30 -6.31 -11.67
N VAL A 116 -6.57 -5.92 -11.73
CA VAL A 116 -7.67 -6.84 -11.85
C VAL A 116 -8.01 -7.10 -13.30
N PHE A 117 -8.35 -8.36 -13.57
CA PHE A 117 -9.11 -8.70 -14.77
C PHE A 117 -10.43 -7.92 -14.77
N SER A 118 -10.94 -7.59 -15.95
CA SER A 118 -12.08 -6.66 -16.11
C SER A 118 -13.29 -6.94 -15.22
N ASP A 119 -13.49 -8.20 -14.80
CA ASP A 119 -14.66 -8.68 -14.05
C ASP A 119 -14.42 -9.04 -12.56
N ARG A 120 -13.23 -8.82 -11.97
CA ARG A 120 -12.99 -9.20 -10.56
C ARG A 120 -12.21 -8.16 -9.78
N ALA A 121 -12.89 -7.25 -9.08
CA ALA A 121 -12.23 -6.36 -8.12
C ALA A 121 -11.84 -7.12 -6.85
N LEU A 122 -10.55 -7.19 -6.52
CA LEU A 122 -10.04 -7.68 -5.24
C LEU A 122 -9.24 -6.55 -4.58
N ARG A 123 -9.50 -6.30 -3.30
CA ARG A 123 -8.79 -5.32 -2.45
C ARG A 123 -8.25 -6.06 -1.24
N ALA A 124 -7.02 -5.72 -0.83
CA ALA A 124 -6.41 -6.19 0.40
C ALA A 124 -6.04 -4.99 1.27
N SER A 125 -6.20 -5.11 2.59
CA SER A 125 -5.84 -4.09 3.58
C SER A 125 -4.95 -4.70 4.65
N LEU A 126 -3.95 -3.95 5.09
CA LEU A 126 -2.96 -4.37 6.08
C LEU A 126 -2.66 -3.19 7.01
N SER A 127 -2.47 -3.46 8.30
CA SER A 127 -2.21 -2.43 9.32
C SER A 127 -0.96 -2.75 10.14
N CYS A 128 -0.06 -1.80 10.33
CA CYS A 128 1.12 -1.91 11.20
C CYS A 128 0.93 -1.06 12.47
N ARG A 129 1.27 -1.62 13.64
CA ARG A 129 0.97 -1.07 14.98
C ARG A 129 2.15 -1.26 15.91
N ARG A 130 2.28 -0.40 16.93
CA ARG A 130 3.18 -0.64 18.07
C ARG A 130 2.47 -1.49 19.13
N ARG A 131 3.15 -2.47 19.72
CA ARG A 131 2.69 -3.14 20.95
C ARG A 131 2.99 -2.24 22.15
N ALA A 132 2.01 -2.10 23.04
CA ALA A 132 2.14 -1.37 24.31
C ALA A 132 3.20 -1.99 25.21
#